data_AF-A0AAW8APT8-F1
#
_entry.id   AF-A0AAW8APT8-F1
#
_cell.length_a   1.000
_cell.length_b   1.000
_cell.length_c   1.000
_cell.angle_alpha   90.00
_cell.angle_beta   90.00
_cell.angle_gamma   90.00
#
_symmetry.space_group_name_H-M   'P 1'
#
loop_
_entity.id
_entity.type
_entity.pdbx_description
1 polymer ?
#
loop_
_entity_poly.entity_id
_entity_poly.type
_entity_poly.pdbx_seq_one_letter_code
_entity_poly.pdbx_strand_id
1 'polypeptide(L)' 'APTFQDLWEVSQAAGRLTSQACTISARHLQDGITRSIFNREVAYYARSIVGDVKQGKKL' A
#
# COMPACT_ATOMS: atom_id res chain seq x y z
N ALA A 1 4.86 17.22 13.72
CA ALA A 1 4.24 16.94 12.41
C ALA A 1 5.27 16.22 11.54
N PRO A 2 4.86 15.29 10.66
CA PRO A 2 5.78 14.59 9.77
C PRO A 2 6.46 15.59 8.83
N THR A 3 7.73 15.35 8.53
CA THR A 3 8.45 16.13 7.52
C THR A 3 8.04 15.71 6.11
N PHE A 4 8.37 16.55 5.11
CA PHE A 4 8.19 16.18 3.71
C PHE A 4 8.96 14.89 3.35
N GLN A 5 10.16 14.72 3.93
CA GLN A 5 10.98 13.53 3.73
C GLN A 5 10.30 12.28 4.29
N ASP A 6 9.72 12.36 5.50
CA ASP A 6 8.98 11.24 6.10
C ASP A 6 7.80 10.82 5.22
N LEU A 7 7.03 11.79 4.71
CA LEU A 7 5.88 11.51 3.84
C LEU A 7 6.32 10.91 2.50
N TRP A 8 7.44 11.37 1.95
CA TRP A 8 8.02 10.81 0.74
C TRP A 8 8.43 9.35 0.92
N GLU A 9 9.16 9.04 1.99
CA GLU A 9 9.62 7.69 2.30
C GLU A 9 8.46 6.72 2.51
N VAL A 10 7.45 7.13 3.28
CA VAL A 10 6.24 6.32 3.51
C VAL A 10 5.44 6.12 2.23
N SER A 11 5.34 7.15 1.38
CA SER A 11 4.67 7.02 0.08
C SER A 11 5.40 6.03 -0.85
N GLN A 12 6.73 6.07 -0.84
CA GLN A 12 7.57 5.13 -1.59
C GLN A 12 7.42 3.69 -1.07
N ALA A 13 7.38 3.51 0.25
CA ALA A 13 7.15 2.20 0.87
C ALA A 13 5.75 1.66 0.52
N ALA A 14 4.71 2.49 0.57
CA ALA A 14 3.35 2.14 0.18
C ALA A 14 3.25 1.72 -1.30
N GLY A 15 3.96 2.41 -2.19
CA GLY A 15 4.07 2.04 -3.60
C GLY A 15 4.74 0.67 -3.79
N ARG A 16 5.85 0.42 -3.08
CA ARG A 16 6.55 -0.87 -3.10
C ARG A 16 5.68 -2.01 -2.59
N LEU A 17 4.95 -1.80 -1.49
CA LEU A 17 4.00 -2.78 -0.95
C LEU A 17 2.94 -3.16 -1.99
N THR A 18 2.33 -2.17 -2.63
CA THR A 18 1.32 -2.40 -3.68
C THR A 18 1.90 -3.19 -4.86
N SER A 19 3.12 -2.87 -5.30
CA SER A 19 3.80 -3.58 -6.39
C SER A 19 4.12 -5.04 -6.02
N GLN A 20 4.58 -5.28 -4.78
CA GLN A 20 4.82 -6.62 -4.27
C GLN A 20 3.52 -7.44 -4.19
N ALA A 21 2.43 -6.83 -3.72
CA ALA A 21 1.12 -7.46 -3.69
C ALA A 21 0.65 -7.88 -5.09
N CYS A 22 0.78 -7.01 -6.09
CA CYS A 22 0.50 -7.37 -7.49
C CYS A 22 1.35 -8.55 -7.98
N THR A 23 2.63 -8.59 -7.60
CA THR A 23 3.55 -9.67 -8.00
C THR A 23 3.15 -11.00 -7.36
N ILE A 24 2.86 -11.01 -6.07
CA ILE A 24 2.47 -12.21 -5.32
C ILE A 24 1.10 -12.70 -5.81
N SER A 25 0.14 -11.79 -5.97
CA SER A 25 -1.21 -12.15 -6.40
C SER A 25 -1.23 -12.69 -7.83
N ALA A 26 -0.41 -12.16 -8.74
CA ALA A 26 -0.26 -12.72 -10.08
C ALA A 26 0.30 -14.15 -10.08
N ARG A 27 1.12 -14.50 -9.08
CA ARG A 27 1.71 -15.85 -8.95
C ARG A 27 0.77 -16.86 -8.30
N HIS A 28 -0.01 -16.41 -7.31
CA HIS A 28 -0.72 -17.32 -6.41
C HIS A 28 -2.25 -17.25 -6.52
N LEU A 29 -2.81 -16.18 -7.08
CA LEU A 29 -4.25 -16.01 -7.26
C LEU A 29 -4.60 -16.09 -8.74
N GLN A 30 -5.01 -17.29 -9.16
CA GLN A 30 -5.37 -17.58 -10.56
C GLN A 30 -6.73 -16.97 -10.94
N ASP A 31 -7.66 -16.88 -9.99
CA ASP A 31 -8.94 -16.22 -10.20
C ASP A 31 -8.76 -14.70 -10.31
N GLY A 32 -9.16 -14.14 -11.46
CA GLY A 32 -8.97 -12.73 -11.78
C GLY A 32 -9.75 -11.79 -10.87
N ILE A 33 -10.91 -12.21 -10.37
CA ILE A 33 -11.75 -11.42 -9.46
C ILE A 33 -11.08 -11.33 -8.08
N THR A 34 -10.71 -12.48 -7.52
CA THR A 34 -10.01 -12.59 -6.23
C THR A 34 -8.70 -11.83 -6.25
N ARG A 35 -7.92 -11.96 -7.33
CA ARG A 35 -6.68 -11.18 -7.52
C ARG A 35 -6.93 -9.68 -7.52
N SER A 36 -7.98 -9.22 -8.21
CA SER A 36 -8.33 -7.80 -8.30
C SER A 36 -8.79 -7.24 -6.96
N ILE A 37 -9.61 -7.99 -6.22
CA ILE A 37 -10.05 -7.63 -4.86
C ILE A 37 -8.83 -7.52 -3.93
N PHE A 38 -7.98 -8.54 -3.91
CA PHE A 38 -6.77 -8.54 -3.10
C PHE A 38 -5.87 -7.33 -3.38
N ASN A 39 -5.55 -7.06 -4.65
CA ASN A 39 -4.71 -5.92 -5.03
C ASN A 39 -5.35 -4.58 -4.62
N ARG A 40 -6.68 -4.45 -4.73
CA ARG A 40 -7.43 -3.26 -4.34
C ARG A 40 -7.37 -3.03 -2.83
N GLU A 41 -7.60 -4.06 -2.03
CA GLU A 41 -7.55 -3.97 -0.56
C GLU A 41 -6.16 -3.58 -0.06
N VAL A 42 -5.10 -4.20 -0.61
CA VAL A 42 -3.73 -3.82 -0.25
C VAL A 42 -3.41 -2.38 -0.66
N ALA A 43 -3.86 -1.93 -1.83
CA ALA A 43 -3.66 -0.55 -2.27
C ALA A 43 -4.38 0.46 -1.37
N TYR A 44 -5.60 0.14 -0.89
CA TYR A 44 -6.31 0.99 0.06
C TYR A 44 -5.62 1.04 1.42
N TYR A 45 -5.18 -0.10 1.93
CA TYR A 45 -4.43 -0.15 3.19
C TYR A 45 -3.11 0.63 3.09
N ALA A 46 -2.35 0.46 2.00
CA ALA A 46 -1.12 1.21 1.77
C ALA A 46 -1.37 2.74 1.72
N ARG A 47 -2.51 3.18 1.15
CA ARG A 47 -2.92 4.59 1.14
C ARG A 47 -3.34 5.07 2.53
N SER A 48 -4.02 4.25 3.33
CA SER A 48 -4.43 4.66 4.67
C SER A 48 -3.23 4.91 5.57
N ILE A 49 -2.18 4.09 5.45
CA ILE A 49 -0.89 4.29 6.16
C ILE A 49 -0.31 5.68 5.87
N VAL A 50 -0.21 6.08 4.59
CA VAL A 50 0.28 7.42 4.22
C VAL A 50 -0.62 8.51 4.83
N GLY A 51 -1.93 8.30 4.79
CA GLY A 51 -2.91 9.22 5.38
C GLY A 51 -2.79 9.35 6.90
N ASP A 52 -2.54 8.26 7.61
CA ASP A 52 -2.37 8.22 9.05
C ASP A 52 -1.06 8.90 9.47
N VAL A 53 0.05 8.60 8.78
CA VAL A 53 1.32 9.30 9.00
C VAL A 53 1.15 10.79 8.74
N LYS A 54 0.50 11.20 7.64
CA LYS A 54 0.23 12.62 7.34
C LYS A 54 -0.52 13.34 8.47
N GLN A 55 -1.39 12.63 9.19
CA GLN A 55 -2.13 13.15 10.35
C GLN A 55 -1.32 13.11 11.66
N GLY A 56 -0.07 12.63 11.62
CA GLY A 56 0.79 12.47 12.79
C GLY A 56 0.39 11.29 13.68
N LYS A 57 -0.43 10.36 13.18
CA LYS A 57 -0.74 9.13 13.89
C LYS A 57 0.48 8.21 13.82
N LYS A 58 0.77 7.55 14.93
CA LYS A 58 1.71 6.43 14.94
C LYS A 58 0.99 5.22 14.34
N LEU A 59 1.68 4.51 13.46
CA LEU A 59 1.26 3.22 12.90
C LEU A 59 1.44 2.12 13.93
#